data_AF-A0A285D1Q7-F1
#
_entry.id   AF-A0A285D1Q7-F1
#
_cell.length_a   1.000
_cell.length_b   1.000
_cell.length_c   1.000
_cell.angle_alpha   90.00
_cell.angle_beta   90.00
_cell.angle_gamma   90.00
#
_symmetry.space_group_name_H-M   'P 1'
#
loop_
_entity.id
_entity.type
_entity.pdbx_description
1 polymer ?
#
loop_
_entity_poly.entity_id
_entity_poly.type
_entity_poly.pdbx_seq_one_letter_code
_entity_poly.pdbx_strand_id
1 'polypeptide(L)'
;MRLLLAGLAVAAAGAVWLGLPERGGPVSLAGLPRDAGRGKRVFRARGCASCHAAPGAVGEDRLILSGGLRRTSAFGTVMVPNISPDPTHGIGGWRLAARLSAP
;
A
#
# COMPACT_ATOMS: atom_id res chain seq x y z
N MET A 1 39.48 -9.42 30.31
CA MET A 1 38.98 -9.83 28.98
C MET A 1 37.48 -10.17 28.98
N ARG A 2 37.03 -11.19 29.73
CA ARG A 2 35.62 -11.66 29.71
C ARG A 2 34.57 -10.60 30.07
N LEU A 3 34.81 -9.79 31.09
CA LEU A 3 33.88 -8.72 31.52
C LEU A 3 33.78 -7.58 30.50
N LEU A 4 34.88 -7.25 29.82
CA LEU A 4 34.91 -6.23 28.77
C LEU A 4 34.14 -6.69 27.53
N LEU A 5 34.30 -7.95 27.14
CA LEU A 5 33.55 -8.56 26.04
C LEU A 5 32.05 -8.61 26.35
N ALA A 6 31.67 -8.95 27.59
CA ALA A 6 30.28 -8.93 28.03
C ALA A 6 29.67 -7.52 27.99
N GLY A 7 30.41 -6.50 28.47
CA GLY A 7 29.96 -5.11 28.41
C GLY A 7 29.75 -4.60 26.98
N LEU A 8 30.67 -4.92 26.06
CA LEU A 8 30.55 -4.58 24.65
C LEU A 8 29.35 -5.26 23.98
N ALA A 9 29.09 -6.53 24.30
CA ALA A 9 27.94 -7.25 23.77
C ALA A 9 26.61 -6.63 24.23
N VAL A 10 26.51 -6.22 25.50
CA VAL A 10 25.31 -5.56 26.03
C VAL A 10 25.10 -4.18 25.39
N ALA A 11 26.17 -3.40 25.23
CA ALA A 11 26.09 -2.09 24.59
C ALA A 11 25.66 -2.21 23.11
N ALA A 12 26.20 -3.19 22.38
CA ALA A 12 25.82 -3.46 20.99
C ALA A 12 24.37 -3.90 20.86
N ALA A 13 23.90 -4.80 21.74
CA ALA A 13 22.50 -5.23 21.76
C ALA A 13 21.55 -4.07 22.08
N GLY A 14 21.92 -3.20 23.03
CA GLY A 14 21.14 -1.99 23.35
C GLY A 14 21.08 -1.00 22.19
N ALA A 15 22.20 -0.77 21.49
CA ALA A 15 22.24 0.08 20.31
C ALA A 15 21.39 -0.48 19.15
N VAL A 16 21.42 -1.79 18.93
CA VAL A 16 20.55 -2.46 17.94
C VAL A 16 19.08 -2.33 18.35
N TRP A 17 18.75 -2.53 19.63
CA TRP A 17 17.38 -2.42 20.12
C TRP A 17 16.80 -1.02 19.93
N LEU A 18 17.58 0.03 20.22
CA LEU A 18 17.18 1.44 20.07
C LEU A 18 17.16 1.91 18.61
N GLY A 19 17.93 1.25 17.74
CA GLY A 19 17.98 1.56 16.31
C GLY A 19 16.95 0.80 15.46
N LEU A 20 16.26 -0.19 16.03
CA LEU A 20 15.20 -0.91 15.32
C LEU A 20 13.98 0.01 15.15
N PRO A 21 13.41 0.10 13.93
CA PRO A 21 12.20 0.87 13.73
C PRO A 21 11.04 0.24 14.52
N GLU A 22 10.26 1.09 15.18
CA GLU A 22 9.01 0.68 15.81
C GLU A 22 8.14 -0.03 14.78
N ARG A 23 7.78 -1.29 15.05
CA ARG A 23 6.79 -2.00 14.24
C ARG A 23 5.45 -1.36 14.53
N GLY A 24 4.98 -0.52 13.61
CA GLY A 24 3.66 0.10 13.74
C GLY A 24 2.59 -0.93 14.06
N GLY A 25 1.83 -0.67 15.13
CA GLY A 25 0.68 -1.49 15.48
C GLY A 25 -0.45 -1.40 14.43
N PRO A 26 -1.50 -2.22 14.55
CA PRO A 26 -2.63 -2.17 13.64
C PRO A 26 -3.24 -0.77 13.62
N VAL A 27 -3.29 -0.16 12.43
CA VAL A 27 -3.94 1.13 12.23
C VAL A 27 -5.45 0.93 12.37
N SER A 28 -6.03 1.44 13.45
CA SER A 28 -7.48 1.48 13.60
C SER A 28 -8.05 2.57 12.70
N LEU A 29 -8.94 2.16 11.80
CA LEU A 29 -9.72 3.07 10.94
C LEU A 29 -11.14 3.26 11.49
N ALA A 30 -11.43 2.68 12.66
CA ALA A 30 -12.72 2.83 13.31
C ALA A 30 -12.94 4.29 13.73
N GLY A 31 -14.13 4.82 13.45
CA GLY A 31 -14.50 6.20 13.78
C GLY A 31 -13.88 7.28 12.87
N LEU A 32 -13.01 6.94 11.91
CA LEU A 32 -12.52 7.91 10.94
C LEU A 32 -13.63 8.34 9.98
N PRO A 33 -13.76 9.65 9.66
CA PRO A 33 -14.74 10.13 8.70
C PRO A 33 -14.53 9.51 7.32
N ARG A 34 -15.61 8.93 6.77
CA ARG A 34 -15.64 8.44 5.38
C ARG A 34 -16.26 9.49 4.48
N ASP A 35 -15.41 10.31 3.87
CA ASP A 35 -15.80 11.37 2.94
C ASP A 35 -15.42 10.99 1.51
N ALA A 36 -16.44 10.65 0.70
CA ALA A 36 -16.27 10.33 -0.72
C ALA A 36 -15.73 11.52 -1.54
N GLY A 37 -16.04 12.75 -1.15
CA GLY A 37 -15.49 13.97 -1.74
C GLY A 37 -13.99 14.09 -1.50
N ARG A 38 -13.52 13.79 -0.28
CA ARG A 38 -12.09 13.68 0.02
C ARG A 38 -11.44 12.56 -0.79
N GLY A 39 -12.09 11.40 -0.89
CA GLY A 39 -11.64 10.29 -1.72
C GLY A 39 -11.46 10.71 -3.20
N LYS A 40 -12.44 11.40 -3.77
CA LYS A 40 -12.40 11.93 -5.14
C LYS A 40 -11.23 12.90 -5.36
N ARG A 41 -10.93 13.77 -4.39
CA ARG A 41 -9.78 14.68 -4.47
C ARG A 41 -8.46 13.92 -4.51
N VAL A 42 -8.27 12.94 -3.63
CA VAL A 42 -7.07 12.09 -3.61
C VAL A 42 -6.94 11.30 -4.91
N PHE A 43 -8.03 10.68 -5.37
CA PHE A 43 -8.07 9.90 -6.61
C PHE A 43 -7.56 10.70 -7.82
N ARG A 44 -8.02 11.95 -7.93
CA ARG A 44 -7.59 12.87 -8.99
C ARG A 44 -6.14 13.32 -8.81
N ALA A 45 -5.77 13.77 -7.62
CA ALA A 45 -4.43 14.28 -7.34
C ALA A 45 -3.34 13.21 -7.50
N ARG A 46 -3.64 11.96 -7.17
CA ARG A 46 -2.73 10.81 -7.34
C ARG A 46 -2.83 10.16 -8.72
N GLY A 47 -3.75 10.61 -9.57
CA GLY A 47 -3.87 10.15 -10.96
C GLY A 47 -4.15 8.66 -11.08
N CYS A 48 -4.99 8.07 -10.22
CA CYS A 48 -5.19 6.61 -10.16
C CYS A 48 -5.56 6.00 -11.53
N ALA A 49 -6.43 6.67 -12.29
CA ALA A 49 -6.85 6.21 -13.62
C ALA A 49 -5.73 6.20 -14.67
N SER A 50 -4.59 6.85 -14.43
CA SER A 50 -3.46 6.85 -15.38
C SER A 50 -2.80 5.48 -15.52
N CYS A 51 -2.89 4.65 -14.48
CA CYS A 51 -2.36 3.29 -14.47
C CYS A 51 -3.48 2.26 -14.49
N HIS A 52 -4.58 2.51 -13.76
CA HIS A 52 -5.62 1.51 -13.53
C HIS A 52 -6.75 1.51 -14.56
N ALA A 53 -6.81 2.47 -15.48
CA ALA A 53 -7.72 2.36 -16.62
C ALA A 53 -7.33 1.17 -17.51
N ALA A 54 -8.30 0.55 -18.16
CA ALA A 54 -8.03 -0.47 -19.17
C ALA A 54 -7.15 0.10 -20.29
N PRO A 55 -6.23 -0.68 -20.88
CA PRO A 55 -5.50 -0.25 -22.06
C PRO A 55 -6.45 0.21 -23.17
N GLY A 56 -6.22 1.42 -23.71
CA GLY A 56 -7.09 2.01 -24.74
C GLY A 56 -8.38 2.66 -24.24
N ALA A 57 -8.67 2.65 -22.93
CA ALA A 57 -9.87 3.30 -22.39
C ALA A 57 -9.81 4.83 -22.58
N VAL A 58 -10.93 5.39 -23.04
CA VAL A 58 -11.13 6.83 -23.30
C VAL A 58 -12.35 7.34 -22.54
N GLY A 59 -12.44 8.67 -22.37
CA GLY A 59 -13.58 9.28 -21.69
C GLY A 59 -13.83 8.71 -20.29
N GLU A 60 -15.09 8.38 -20.00
CA GLU A 60 -15.52 7.84 -18.71
C GLU A 60 -15.14 6.37 -18.49
N ASP A 61 -14.84 5.61 -19.55
CA ASP A 61 -14.42 4.21 -19.43
C ASP A 61 -13.11 4.07 -18.62
N ARG A 62 -12.32 5.15 -18.58
CA ARG A 62 -11.12 5.24 -17.74
C ARG A 62 -11.42 5.10 -16.25
N LEU A 63 -12.67 5.35 -15.84
CA LEU A 63 -13.15 5.26 -14.45
C LEU A 63 -13.68 3.88 -14.07
N ILE A 64 -13.72 2.91 -14.99
CA ILE A 64 -14.01 1.50 -14.68
C ILE A 64 -12.88 0.90 -13.83
N LEU A 65 -11.64 1.31 -14.08
CA LEU A 65 -10.45 0.95 -13.28
C LEU A 65 -10.13 -0.55 -13.24
N SER A 66 -10.41 -1.27 -14.33
CA SER A 66 -10.18 -2.71 -14.45
C SER A 66 -8.70 -3.13 -14.47
N GLY A 67 -7.76 -2.19 -14.63
CA GLY A 67 -6.33 -2.48 -14.74
C GLY A 67 -5.97 -3.20 -16.05
N GLY A 68 -4.96 -4.05 -15.99
CA GLY A 68 -4.47 -4.84 -17.13
C GLY A 68 -3.37 -4.16 -17.95
N LEU A 69 -2.94 -2.95 -17.56
CA LEU A 69 -1.81 -2.28 -18.19
C LEU A 69 -0.49 -3.00 -17.86
N ARG A 70 0.29 -3.32 -18.90
CA ARG A 70 1.67 -3.82 -18.75
C ARG A 70 2.61 -2.65 -18.45
N ARG A 71 3.27 -2.67 -17.30
CA ARG A 71 4.28 -1.69 -16.91
C ARG A 71 5.65 -2.36 -16.85
N THR A 72 6.54 -1.95 -17.74
CA THR A 72 7.91 -2.45 -17.80
C THR A 72 8.81 -1.61 -16.91
N SER A 73 9.68 -2.28 -16.15
CA SER A 73 10.72 -1.67 -15.32
C SER A 73 12.02 -2.48 -15.43
N ALA A 74 13.10 -1.98 -14.81
CA ALA A 74 14.36 -2.72 -14.71
C ALA A 74 14.23 -4.08 -13.99
N PHE A 75 13.15 -4.27 -13.22
CA PHE A 75 12.87 -5.50 -12.48
C PHE A 75 11.87 -6.43 -13.21
N GLY A 76 11.54 -6.12 -14.46
CA GLY A 76 10.61 -6.89 -15.28
C GLY A 76 9.29 -6.18 -15.55
N THR A 77 8.33 -6.93 -16.10
CA THR A 77 6.99 -6.42 -16.45
C THR A 77 5.99 -6.77 -15.37
N VAL A 78 5.32 -5.76 -14.83
CA VAL A 78 4.23 -5.91 -13.86
C VAL A 78 2.90 -5.60 -14.53
N MET A 79 1.87 -6.37 -14.21
CA MET A 79 0.49 -6.09 -14.59
C MET A 79 -0.15 -5.17 -13.56
N VAL A 80 -0.66 -4.02 -13.99
CA VAL A 80 -1.42 -3.14 -13.10
C VAL A 80 -2.73 -3.82 -12.69
N PRO A 81 -3.05 -3.93 -11.39
CA PRO A 81 -4.21 -4.69 -10.93
C PRO A 81 -5.53 -3.94 -11.14
N ASN A 82 -6.63 -4.69 -11.09
CA ASN A 82 -7.98 -4.17 -11.03
C ASN A 82 -8.25 -3.51 -9.67
N ILE A 83 -8.63 -2.22 -9.67
CA ILE A 83 -9.04 -1.49 -8.46
C ILE A 83 -10.48 -0.98 -8.50
N SER A 84 -11.29 -1.51 -9.42
CA SER A 84 -12.71 -1.19 -9.53
C SER A 84 -13.46 -1.48 -8.23
N PRO A 85 -14.57 -0.80 -7.95
CA PRO A 85 -15.43 -1.12 -6.80
C PRO A 85 -16.25 -2.41 -7.00
N ASP A 86 -16.02 -3.16 -8.09
CA ASP A 86 -16.70 -4.42 -8.36
C ASP A 86 -16.46 -5.42 -7.21
N PRO A 87 -17.51 -6.08 -6.69
CA PRO A 87 -17.39 -6.98 -5.55
C PRO A 87 -16.72 -8.31 -5.88
N THR A 88 -16.68 -8.72 -7.16
CA THR A 88 -16.22 -10.04 -7.61
C THR A 88 -14.83 -9.97 -8.24
N HIS A 89 -14.61 -8.99 -9.10
CA HIS A 89 -13.39 -8.82 -9.90
C HIS A 89 -12.48 -7.72 -9.37
N GLY A 90 -13.02 -6.83 -8.54
CA GLY A 90 -12.35 -5.64 -8.03
C GLY A 90 -12.11 -5.68 -6.52
N ILE A 91 -12.13 -4.50 -5.93
CA ILE A 91 -11.82 -4.27 -4.52
C ILE A 91 -13.06 -3.99 -3.67
N GLY A 92 -14.26 -4.10 -4.24
CA GLY A 92 -15.51 -3.80 -3.56
C GLY A 92 -15.74 -4.64 -2.31
N GLY A 93 -15.23 -5.88 -2.29
CA GLY A 93 -15.29 -6.77 -1.13
C GLY A 93 -14.16 -6.59 -0.12
N TRP A 94 -13.16 -5.73 -0.37
CA TRP A 94 -11.99 -5.62 0.49
C TRP A 94 -12.35 -4.96 1.82
N ARG A 95 -11.99 -5.62 2.92
CA ARG A 95 -12.03 -5.01 4.26
C ARG A 95 -10.73 -4.26 4.50
N LEU A 96 -10.83 -2.95 4.72
CA LEU A 96 -9.71 -2.00 4.79
C LEU A 96 -8.62 -2.40 5.80
N ALA A 97 -9.00 -2.99 6.93
CA ALA A 97 -8.07 -3.48 7.96
C ALA A 97 -7.28 -4.73 7.53
N ALA A 98 -7.82 -5.57 6.64
CA ALA A 98 -7.18 -6.83 6.26
C ALA A 98 -6.02 -6.65 5.27
N ARG A 99 -5.91 -5.50 4.60
CA ARG A 99 -4.96 -5.30 3.50
C ARG A 99 -3.80 -4.36 3.81
N LEU A 100 -3.98 -3.42 4.73
CA LEU A 100 -2.86 -2.59 5.21
C LEU A 100 -1.89 -3.38 6.10
N SER A 101 -2.19 -4.64 6.40
CA SER A 101 -1.42 -5.55 7.24
C SER A 101 -0.85 -6.75 6.49
N ALA A 102 -1.03 -6.83 5.17
CA ALA A 102 -0.39 -7.86 4.36
C ALA A 102 1.05 -7.40 4.03
N PRO A 103 2.08 -8.21 4.37
CA PRO A 103 3.47 -7.91 4.03
C PRO A 103 3.72 -7.83 2.52
#